data_AF-A0A519EU59-F1
#
_entry.id   AF-A0A519EU59-F1
#
_cell.length_a   1.000
_cell.length_b   1.000
_cell.length_c   1.000
_cell.angle_alpha   90.00
_cell.angle_beta   90.00
_cell.angle_gamma   90.00
#
_symmetry.space_group_name_H-M   'P 1'
#
loop_
_entity.id
_entity.type
_entity.pdbx_description
1 polymer ?
#
loop_
_entity_poly.entity_id
_entity_poly.type
_entity_poly.pdbx_seq_one_letter_code
_entity_poly.pdbx_strand_id
1 'polypeptide(L)'
;MSTTTPRPLLGCIADDFTGATDLANMLVRGGMRTVQSIGIPSAESLAELDADAIVIALKSRTTLAAEAVEESLAALQWLRDQGCEQIFFKYCSTFDSTAKGNIGQVSDALLKALNSDFTLACPAFPENGRTIFRG
;
A
#
# COMPACT_ATOMS: atom_id res chain seq x y z
N MET A 1 -25.44 15.63 -16.32
CA MET A 1 -25.02 14.87 -15.13
C MET A 1 -23.76 14.13 -15.53
N SER A 2 -22.60 14.51 -14.97
CA SER A 2 -21.34 13.86 -15.30
C SER A 2 -21.34 12.46 -14.69
N THR A 3 -21.38 11.43 -15.51
CA THR A 3 -21.24 10.03 -15.08
C THR A 3 -19.76 9.76 -14.85
N THR A 4 -19.20 10.26 -13.76
CA THR A 4 -17.88 9.82 -13.29
C THR A 4 -18.03 8.40 -12.77
N THR A 5 -17.53 7.43 -13.53
CA THR A 5 -17.27 6.09 -13.02
C THR A 5 -16.41 6.26 -11.77
N PRO A 6 -16.84 5.73 -10.60
CA PRO A 6 -16.04 5.85 -9.38
C PRO A 6 -14.68 5.20 -9.64
N ARG A 7 -13.63 6.01 -9.56
CA ARG A 7 -12.25 5.55 -9.64
C ARG A 7 -11.72 5.47 -8.21
N PRO A 8 -10.99 4.42 -7.83
CA PRO A 8 -10.37 4.35 -6.52
C PRO A 8 -9.45 5.55 -6.32
N LEU A 9 -9.58 6.23 -5.17
CA LEU A 9 -8.73 7.37 -4.84
C LEU A 9 -7.39 6.90 -4.28
N LEU A 10 -7.40 5.85 -3.46
CA LEU A 10 -6.25 5.40 -2.69
C LEU A 10 -5.83 3.98 -3.07
N GLY A 11 -4.59 3.82 -3.51
CA GLY A 11 -3.94 2.53 -3.71
C GLY A 11 -2.96 2.24 -2.58
N CYS A 12 -3.12 1.10 -1.92
CA CYS A 12 -2.26 0.69 -0.81
C CYS A 12 -1.47 -0.56 -1.19
N ILE A 13 -0.17 -0.56 -0.88
CA ILE A 13 0.71 -1.73 -1.02
C ILE A 13 1.13 -2.13 0.39
N ALA A 14 0.78 -3.33 0.83
CA ALA A 14 1.11 -3.83 2.16
C ALA A 14 2.14 -4.96 2.09
N ASP A 15 3.13 -4.93 3.00
CA ASP A 15 4.25 -5.89 3.03
C ASP A 15 3.87 -7.29 3.54
N ASP A 16 2.69 -7.43 4.15
CA ASP A 16 2.10 -8.67 4.64
C ASP A 16 0.57 -8.70 4.56
N PHE A 17 -0.01 -9.87 4.83
CA PHE A 17 -1.47 -10.07 4.84
C PHE A 17 -2.16 -9.43 6.03
N THR A 18 -1.58 -9.54 7.23
CA THR A 18 -2.23 -9.07 8.46
C THR A 18 -2.28 -7.54 8.52
N GLY A 19 -1.18 -6.87 8.15
CA GLY A 19 -1.13 -5.42 8.06
C GLY A 19 -1.99 -4.85 6.93
N ALA A 20 -2.19 -5.60 5.84
CA ALA A 20 -3.15 -5.24 4.80
C ALA A 20 -4.59 -5.21 5.34
N THR A 21 -5.01 -6.27 6.04
CA THR A 21 -6.36 -6.35 6.62
C THR A 21 -6.59 -5.32 7.71
N ASP A 22 -5.57 -5.04 8.54
CA ASP A 22 -5.64 -3.98 9.55
C ASP A 22 -5.85 -2.60 8.91
N LEU A 23 -5.07 -2.27 7.86
CA LEU A 23 -5.26 -1.03 7.11
C LEU A 23 -6.63 -0.96 6.45
N ALA A 24 -7.09 -2.04 5.80
CA ALA A 24 -8.40 -2.08 5.16
C ALA A 24 -9.53 -1.84 6.18
N ASN A 25 -9.42 -2.42 7.38
CA ASN A 25 -10.37 -2.18 8.46
C ASN A 25 -10.39 -0.71 8.91
N MET A 26 -9.21 -0.07 9.03
CA MET A 26 -9.13 1.37 9.35
C MET A 26 -9.79 2.25 8.28
N LEU A 27 -9.55 1.94 6.99
CA LEU A 27 -10.14 2.67 5.87
C LEU A 27 -11.66 2.53 5.84
N VAL A 28 -12.19 1.31 6.04
CA VAL A 28 -13.64 1.07 6.13
C VAL A 28 -14.26 1.80 7.32
N ARG A 29 -13.62 1.75 8.50
CA ARG A 29 -14.08 2.52 9.67
C ARG A 29 -14.04 4.03 9.42
N GLY A 30 -13.12 4.50 8.57
CA GLY A 30 -13.03 5.88 8.09
C GLY A 30 -14.02 6.25 6.99
N GLY A 31 -14.86 5.31 6.53
CA GLY A 31 -15.89 5.54 5.53
C GLY A 31 -15.50 5.25 4.08
N MET A 32 -14.31 4.71 3.81
CA MET A 32 -13.90 4.31 2.46
C MET A 32 -14.30 2.87 2.15
N ARG A 33 -15.05 2.65 1.06
CA ARG A 33 -15.31 1.31 0.54
C ARG A 33 -13.98 0.73 0.07
N THR A 34 -13.52 -0.33 0.73
CA THR A 34 -12.17 -0.85 0.55
C THR A 34 -12.20 -2.28 0.07
N VAL A 35 -11.43 -2.57 -0.98
CA VAL A 35 -11.19 -3.94 -1.45
C VAL A 35 -9.76 -4.32 -1.10
N GLN A 36 -9.57 -5.49 -0.50
CA GLN A 36 -8.26 -6.10 -0.30
C GLN A 36 -8.07 -7.23 -1.31
N SER A 37 -6.89 -7.31 -1.94
CA SER A 37 -6.45 -8.46 -2.74
C SER A 37 -5.26 -9.16 -2.10
N ILE A 38 -5.14 -10.45 -2.41
CA ILE A 38 -3.98 -11.29 -2.06
C ILE A 38 -3.10 -11.37 -3.32
N GLY A 39 -1.98 -10.67 -3.31
CA GLY A 39 -1.21 -10.42 -4.53
C GLY A 39 -1.91 -9.47 -5.51
N ILE A 40 -1.28 -9.30 -6.67
CA ILE A 40 -1.76 -8.40 -7.73
C ILE A 40 -2.88 -9.10 -8.51
N PRO A 41 -4.10 -8.52 -8.60
CA PRO A 41 -5.20 -9.14 -9.34
C PRO A 41 -4.91 -9.26 -10.85
N SER A 42 -5.54 -10.23 -11.51
CA SER A 42 -5.47 -10.33 -12.98
C SER A 42 -6.19 -9.17 -13.66
N ALA A 43 -5.81 -8.84 -14.89
CA ALA A 43 -6.48 -7.81 -15.70
C ALA A 43 -7.99 -8.08 -15.94
N GLU A 44 -8.41 -9.34 -15.85
CA GLU A 44 -9.80 -9.76 -15.99
C GLU A 44 -10.63 -9.47 -14.73
N SER A 45 -9.96 -9.33 -13.58
CA SER A 45 -10.59 -9.02 -12.30
C SER A 45 -10.89 -7.51 -12.12
N LEU A 46 -10.58 -6.69 -13.14
CA LEU A 46 -10.66 -5.23 -13.10
C LEU A 46 -12.06 -4.67 -13.33
N ALA A 47 -12.95 -5.43 -13.98
CA ALA A 47 -14.11 -4.85 -14.64
C ALA A 47 -15.17 -4.24 -13.70
N GLU A 48 -15.13 -4.50 -12.39
CA GLU A 48 -16.24 -4.16 -11.48
C GLU A 48 -15.83 -3.79 -10.04
N LEU A 49 -14.60 -3.29 -9.83
CA LEU A 49 -14.18 -2.87 -8.48
C LEU A 49 -14.77 -1.49 -8.13
N ASP A 50 -15.99 -1.48 -7.58
CA ASP A 50 -16.59 -0.29 -6.96
C ASP A 50 -15.99 -0.04 -5.57
N ALA A 51 -14.78 0.53 -5.55
CA ALA A 51 -14.02 0.80 -4.33
C ALA A 51 -13.45 2.23 -4.33
N ASP A 52 -13.41 2.83 -3.14
CA ASP A 52 -12.73 4.10 -2.90
C ASP A 52 -11.23 3.89 -2.60
N ALA A 53 -10.88 2.71 -2.03
CA ALA A 53 -9.51 2.29 -1.79
C ALA A 53 -9.27 0.82 -2.18
N ILE A 54 -8.07 0.52 -2.67
CA ILE A 54 -7.62 -0.84 -2.96
C ILE A 54 -6.36 -1.15 -2.16
N VAL A 55 -6.34 -2.28 -1.44
CA VAL A 55 -5.19 -2.75 -0.66
C VAL A 55 -4.64 -4.04 -1.25
N ILE A 56 -3.45 -3.98 -1.84
CA ILE A 56 -2.73 -5.16 -2.32
C ILE A 56 -1.86 -5.70 -1.20
N ALA A 57 -2.15 -6.91 -0.74
CA ALA A 57 -1.35 -7.60 0.25
C ALA A 57 -0.26 -8.45 -0.42
N LEU A 58 1.00 -8.10 -0.21
CA LEU A 58 2.17 -8.85 -0.66
C LEU A 58 2.72 -9.73 0.47
N LYS A 59 3.74 -10.53 0.16
CA LYS A 59 4.54 -11.27 1.16
C LYS A 59 5.99 -10.79 1.12
N SER A 60 6.18 -9.48 1.11
CA SER A 60 7.46 -8.84 0.77
C SER A 60 8.28 -8.37 1.97
N ARG A 61 7.79 -8.52 3.21
CA ARG A 61 8.51 -8.09 4.42
C ARG A 61 9.93 -8.66 4.56
N THR A 62 10.09 -9.96 4.30
CA THR A 62 11.33 -10.71 4.59
C THR A 62 11.95 -11.36 3.36
N THR A 63 11.42 -11.09 2.17
CA THR A 63 12.01 -11.55 0.90
C THR A 63 13.28 -10.76 0.60
N LEU A 64 14.00 -11.14 -0.46
CA LEU A 64 15.14 -10.35 -0.89
C LEU A 64 14.67 -8.95 -1.31
N ALA A 65 15.45 -7.91 -0.99
CA ALA A 65 15.05 -6.53 -1.30
C ALA A 65 14.74 -6.31 -2.78
N ALA A 66 15.46 -6.99 -3.69
CA ALA A 66 15.18 -6.93 -5.12
C ALA A 66 13.78 -7.49 -5.47
N GLU A 67 13.40 -8.61 -4.87
CA GLU A 67 12.08 -9.24 -5.06
C GLU A 67 10.98 -8.34 -4.48
N ALA A 68 11.17 -7.81 -3.26
CA ALA A 68 10.21 -6.91 -2.63
C ALA A 68 9.99 -5.63 -3.45
N VAL A 69 11.07 -5.08 -4.03
CA VAL A 69 11.00 -3.92 -4.93
C VAL A 69 10.25 -4.26 -6.21
N GLU A 70 10.57 -5.39 -6.85
CA GLU A 70 9.90 -5.83 -8.08
C GLU A 70 8.40 -6.02 -7.88
N GLU A 71 8.00 -6.75 -6.83
CA GLU A 71 6.58 -6.97 -6.50
C GLU A 71 5.86 -5.66 -6.18
N SER A 72 6.50 -4.75 -5.45
CA SER A 72 5.90 -3.46 -5.07
C SER A 72 5.73 -2.54 -6.28
N LEU A 73 6.68 -2.54 -7.23
CA LEU A 73 6.57 -1.77 -8.46
C LEU A 73 5.51 -2.34 -9.40
N ALA A 74 5.37 -3.66 -9.47
CA ALA A 74 4.29 -4.29 -10.22
C ALA A 74 2.91 -3.96 -9.61
N ALA A 75 2.79 -3.97 -8.27
CA ALA A 75 1.58 -3.55 -7.57
C ALA A 75 1.28 -2.07 -7.80
N LEU A 76 2.28 -1.20 -7.75
CA LEU A 76 2.15 0.23 -8.06
C LEU A 76 1.61 0.44 -9.47
N GLN A 77 2.20 -0.22 -10.47
CA GLN A 77 1.76 -0.08 -11.85
C GLN A 77 0.30 -0.49 -12.01
N TRP A 78 -0.08 -1.64 -11.44
CA TRP A 78 -1.46 -2.11 -11.48
C TRP A 78 -2.44 -1.12 -10.82
N LEU A 79 -2.08 -0.55 -9.66
CA LEU A 79 -2.90 0.45 -8.95
C LEU A 79 -3.06 1.73 -9.78
N ARG A 80 -2.00 2.16 -10.46
CA ARG A 80 -2.05 3.31 -11.38
C ARG A 80 -2.94 3.04 -12.59
N ASP A 81 -2.93 1.82 -13.11
CA ASP A 81 -3.82 1.42 -14.20
C ASP A 81 -5.29 1.42 -13.77
N GLN A 82 -5.58 1.25 -12.46
CA GLN A 82 -6.93 1.43 -11.90
C GLN A 82 -7.31 2.91 -11.69
N GLY A 83 -6.38 3.83 -11.86
CA GLY A 83 -6.59 5.26 -11.65
C GLY A 83 -6.44 5.71 -10.21
N CYS A 84 -5.76 4.95 -9.34
CA CYS A 84 -5.43 5.40 -7.98
C CYS A 84 -4.59 6.68 -8.04
N GLU A 85 -5.02 7.72 -7.33
CA GLU A 85 -4.38 9.05 -7.32
C GLU A 85 -3.31 9.16 -6.24
N GLN A 86 -3.50 8.47 -5.11
CA GLN A 86 -2.56 8.45 -3.99
C GLN A 86 -2.11 7.02 -3.70
N ILE A 87 -0.82 6.88 -3.35
CA ILE A 87 -0.22 5.60 -2.97
C ILE A 87 0.17 5.61 -1.50
N PHE A 88 -0.20 4.55 -0.79
CA PHE A 88 0.17 4.32 0.60
C PHE A 88 0.97 3.02 0.74
N PHE A 89 2.23 3.12 1.14
CA PHE A 89 3.04 1.94 1.44
C PHE A 89 2.90 1.58 2.92
N LYS A 90 2.29 0.42 3.19
CA LYS A 90 2.02 -0.09 4.52
C LYS A 90 3.05 -1.15 4.92
N TYR A 91 3.71 -0.89 6.05
CA TYR A 91 4.63 -1.82 6.72
C TYR A 91 4.26 -1.95 8.21
N CYS A 92 4.96 -2.83 8.94
CA CYS A 92 4.68 -3.11 10.34
C CYS A 92 4.85 -1.87 11.25
N SER A 93 3.98 -1.72 12.26
CA SER A 93 4.02 -0.62 13.24
C SER A 93 5.21 -0.68 14.21
N THR A 94 5.94 -1.80 14.22
CA THR A 94 7.21 -1.96 14.94
C THR A 94 8.43 -1.82 14.04
N PHE A 95 8.23 -1.36 12.80
CA PHE A 95 9.29 -1.08 11.82
C PHE A 95 10.15 -2.31 11.46
N ASP A 96 9.54 -3.50 11.47
CA ASP A 96 10.16 -4.80 11.20
C ASP A 96 10.97 -4.79 9.89
N SER A 97 12.28 -4.71 10.03
CA SER A 97 13.22 -4.66 8.91
C SER A 97 14.63 -4.97 9.40
N THR A 98 15.55 -5.16 8.46
CA THR A 98 16.99 -5.19 8.72
C THR A 98 17.67 -4.05 7.99
N ALA A 99 18.97 -3.85 8.20
CA ALA A 99 19.76 -2.91 7.39
C ALA A 99 19.72 -3.22 5.87
N LYS A 100 19.36 -4.46 5.50
CA LYS A 100 19.20 -4.89 4.11
C LYS A 100 17.80 -4.63 3.54
N GLY A 101 16.85 -4.20 4.38
CA GLY A 101 15.49 -3.87 3.94
C GLY A 101 14.35 -4.56 4.70
N ASN A 102 13.10 -4.44 4.21
CA ASN A 102 12.74 -3.93 2.87
C ASN A 102 12.10 -2.52 2.82
N ILE A 103 11.83 -1.90 3.97
CA ILE A 103 11.09 -0.63 4.04
C ILE A 103 11.77 0.48 3.22
N GLY A 104 13.08 0.70 3.40
CA GLY A 104 13.81 1.77 2.71
C GLY A 104 13.89 1.53 1.19
N GLN A 105 14.32 0.34 0.78
CA GLN A 105 14.53 0.01 -0.64
C GLN A 105 13.22 0.07 -1.44
N VAL A 106 12.11 -0.40 -0.87
CA VAL A 106 10.79 -0.30 -1.50
C VAL A 106 10.34 1.17 -1.55
N SER A 107 10.51 1.94 -0.47
CA SER A 107 10.13 3.36 -0.44
C SER A 107 10.88 4.17 -1.50
N ASP A 108 12.19 3.99 -1.62
CA ASP A 108 13.03 4.66 -2.63
C ASP A 108 12.59 4.31 -4.05
N ALA A 109 12.29 3.02 -4.30
CA ALA A 109 11.82 2.57 -5.61
C ALA A 109 10.45 3.17 -5.97
N LEU A 110 9.52 3.21 -5.01
CA LEU A 110 8.19 3.81 -5.19
C LEU A 110 8.29 5.32 -5.44
N LEU A 111 9.09 6.04 -4.66
CA LEU A 111 9.35 7.48 -4.86
C LEU A 111 9.87 7.76 -6.27
N LYS A 112 10.88 6.99 -6.70
CA LYS A 112 11.45 7.10 -8.05
C LYS A 112 10.40 6.84 -9.14
N ALA A 113 9.58 5.81 -8.99
CA ALA A 113 8.55 5.46 -9.97
C ALA A 113 7.39 6.46 -10.01
N LEU A 114 7.09 7.11 -8.89
CA LEU A 114 6.09 8.17 -8.75
C LEU A 114 6.63 9.56 -9.12
N ASN A 115 7.93 9.68 -9.43
CA ASN A 115 8.62 10.96 -9.64
C ASN A 115 8.42 11.94 -8.47
N SER A 116 8.52 11.42 -7.23
CA SER A 116 8.51 12.20 -6.00
C SER A 116 9.89 12.16 -5.35
N ASP A 117 10.28 13.25 -4.70
CA ASP A 117 11.56 13.38 -3.99
C ASP A 117 11.43 13.27 -2.46
N PHE A 118 10.21 13.12 -1.93
CA PHE A 118 9.95 13.12 -0.49
C PHE A 118 8.74 12.26 -0.10
N THR A 119 8.81 11.59 1.05
CA THR A 119 7.69 10.91 1.71
C THR A 119 7.88 10.87 3.23
N LEU A 120 6.83 10.48 3.95
CA LEU A 120 6.83 10.29 5.39
C LEU A 120 7.00 8.81 5.75
N ALA A 121 7.73 8.55 6.84
CA ALA A 121 7.74 7.25 7.50
C ALA A 121 7.16 7.37 8.91
N CYS A 122 5.97 6.79 9.13
CA CYS A 122 5.25 6.89 10.41
C CYS A 122 4.62 5.54 10.78
N PRO A 123 5.34 4.68 11.51
CA PRO A 123 4.79 3.43 12.04
C PRO A 123 3.94 3.62 13.31
N ALA A 124 3.72 4.86 13.78
CA ALA A 124 2.95 5.12 14.99
C ALA A 124 1.52 4.60 14.87
N PHE A 125 1.05 3.92 15.91
CA PHE A 125 -0.33 3.46 16.03
C PHE A 125 -0.77 3.52 17.50
N PRO A 126 -1.25 4.69 17.99
CA PRO A 126 -1.53 4.89 19.40
C PRO A 126 -2.62 3.99 19.98
N GLU A 127 -3.65 3.61 19.21
CA GLU A 127 -4.68 2.64 19.68
C GLU A 127 -4.04 1.30 20.10
N ASN A 128 -2.93 0.93 19.44
CA ASN A 128 -2.13 -0.25 19.76
C ASN A 128 -0.86 0.09 20.57
N GLY A 129 -0.77 1.26 21.20
CA GLY A 129 0.35 1.63 22.07
C GLY A 129 1.67 1.92 21.35
N ARG A 130 1.67 2.12 20.03
CA ARG A 130 2.87 2.50 19.27
C ARG A 130 2.92 4.02 19.14
N THR A 131 3.93 4.67 19.73
CA THR A 131 4.12 6.13 19.69
C THR A 131 5.55 6.47 19.25
N ILE A 132 5.74 7.66 18.69
CA ILE A 132 7.04 8.16 18.22
C ILE A 132 7.29 9.51 18.90
N PHE A 133 8.48 9.69 19.46
CA PHE A 133 8.89 10.96 20.08
C PHE A 133 10.36 11.23 19.78
N ARG A 134 10.62 12.30 19.03
CA ARG A 134 11.95 12.69 18.51
C ARG A 134 12.55 11.70 17.51
N GLY A 135 11.70 11.14 16.65
CA GLY A 135 12.04 10.04 15.74
C GLY A 135 12.07 8.72 16.51
#